data_AF-A0A5C5BEI7-F1
#
_entry.id   AF-A0A5C5BEI7-F1
#
_cell.length_a   1.000
_cell.length_b   1.000
_cell.length_c   1.000
_cell.angle_alpha   90.00
_cell.angle_beta   90.00
_cell.angle_gamma   90.00
#
_symmetry.space_group_name_H-M   'P 1'
#
loop_
_entity.id
_entity.type
_entity.pdbx_description
1 polymer ?
#
loop_
_entity_poly.entity_id
_entity_poly.type
_entity_poly.pdbx_seq_one_letter_code
_entity_poly.pdbx_strand_id
1 'polypeptide(L)'
;MNAKEPAHPTTTQAGALVLTVWPDTPLGEHQRYAYRIEDSATGQVLEGRDLFTGVGAAVTPDRAMRDLAAYLSAAGDARQYAIDNPGGRPEHEGLFPVWTAEAARQNADALTLLAEEEPPADRPPPRSRTAPESSWFDRSAGGWVSGTRGRSL
;
A
#
# COMPACT_ATOMS: atom_id res chain seq x y z
N MET A 1 6.87 -30.44 12.66
CA MET A 1 7.69 -29.50 11.88
C MET A 1 6.81 -28.97 10.77
N ASN A 2 6.16 -27.83 10.97
CA ASN A 2 5.24 -27.25 9.97
C ASN A 2 6.08 -26.45 8.97
N ALA A 3 6.17 -26.94 7.72
CA ALA A 3 6.65 -26.13 6.61
C ALA A 3 5.64 -24.99 6.44
N LYS A 4 6.02 -23.80 6.88
CA LYS A 4 5.27 -22.56 6.67
C LYS A 4 5.17 -22.39 5.16
N GLU A 5 3.97 -22.48 4.58
CA GLU A 5 3.75 -22.22 3.15
C GLU A 5 4.49 -20.92 2.77
N PRO A 6 5.27 -20.91 1.66
CA PRO A 6 5.92 -19.70 1.22
C PRO A 6 4.83 -18.68 0.93
N ALA A 7 4.84 -17.54 1.63
CA ALA A 7 3.90 -16.47 1.31
C ALA A 7 4.14 -16.05 -0.15
N HIS A 8 3.03 -15.89 -0.88
CA HIS A 8 3.03 -15.74 -2.33
C HIS A 8 3.77 -14.47 -2.77
N PRO A 9 4.50 -14.49 -3.90
CA PRO A 9 5.07 -13.29 -4.47
C PRO A 9 3.94 -12.31 -4.84
N THR A 10 4.16 -11.04 -4.54
CA THR A 10 3.27 -9.94 -4.90
C THR A 10 3.92 -9.13 -6.01
N THR A 11 3.21 -8.92 -7.11
CA THR A 11 3.70 -8.17 -8.28
C THR A 11 2.79 -6.98 -8.55
N THR A 12 3.39 -5.82 -8.80
CA THR A 12 2.72 -4.56 -9.17
C THR A 12 3.48 -3.86 -10.29
N GLN A 13 2.76 -3.08 -11.10
CA GLN A 13 3.37 -2.26 -12.16
C GLN A 13 3.34 -0.78 -11.78
N ALA A 14 4.48 -0.10 -11.93
CA ALA A 14 4.65 1.33 -11.75
C ALA A 14 5.21 1.94 -13.05
N GLY A 15 4.31 2.38 -13.93
CA GLY A 15 4.68 2.82 -15.27
C GLY A 15 5.28 1.68 -16.10
N ALA A 16 6.54 1.81 -16.54
CA ALA A 16 7.27 0.78 -17.26
C ALA A 16 7.93 -0.27 -16.32
N LEU A 17 7.98 -0.01 -15.01
CA LEU A 17 8.60 -0.91 -14.04
C LEU A 17 7.61 -1.97 -13.56
N VAL A 18 8.02 -3.23 -13.58
CA VAL A 18 7.33 -4.36 -12.94
C VAL A 18 8.10 -4.70 -11.67
N LEU A 19 7.47 -4.49 -10.52
CA LEU A 19 8.03 -4.72 -9.20
C LEU A 19 7.43 -5.98 -8.63
N THR A 20 8.27 -6.89 -8.15
CA THR A 20 7.83 -8.11 -7.47
C THR A 20 8.53 -8.21 -6.12
N VAL A 21 7.78 -8.52 -5.06
CA VAL A 21 8.33 -8.76 -3.71
C VAL A 21 7.86 -10.12 -3.19
N TRP A 22 8.73 -10.81 -2.48
CA TRP A 22 8.38 -12.06 -1.79
C TRP A 22 9.10 -12.15 -0.45
N PRO A 23 8.49 -12.82 0.55
CA PRO A 23 9.13 -12.99 1.83
C PRO A 23 10.41 -13.80 1.69
N ASP A 24 11.43 -13.39 2.42
CA ASP A 24 12.72 -14.04 2.47
C ASP A 24 13.04 -14.51 3.90
N THR A 25 14.13 -15.27 4.05
CA THR A 25 14.62 -15.73 5.34
C THR A 25 14.88 -14.52 6.25
N PRO A 26 14.20 -14.43 7.42
CA PRO A 26 14.42 -13.34 8.37
C PRO A 26 15.89 -13.27 8.80
N LEU A 27 16.36 -12.05 9.08
CA LEU A 27 17.71 -11.81 9.58
C LEU A 27 17.64 -11.36 11.04
N GLY A 28 17.77 -12.30 11.97
CA GLY A 28 17.53 -12.04 13.39
C GLY A 28 16.05 -11.68 13.62
N GLU A 29 15.80 -10.55 14.26
CA GLU A 29 14.44 -10.02 14.53
C GLU A 29 13.85 -9.26 13.34
N HIS A 30 14.62 -9.10 12.24
CA HIS A 30 14.20 -8.34 11.07
C HIS A 30 13.53 -9.23 10.03
N GLN A 31 12.30 -8.86 9.69
CA GLN A 31 11.61 -9.43 8.55
C GLN A 31 12.28 -8.95 7.27
N ARG A 32 12.66 -9.91 6.41
CA ARG A 32 13.36 -9.64 5.16
C ARG A 32 12.48 -10.03 3.99
N TYR A 33 12.48 -9.20 2.97
CA TYR A 33 11.86 -9.46 1.68
C TYR A 33 12.94 -9.45 0.60
N ALA A 34 12.77 -10.35 -0.36
CA ALA A 34 13.48 -10.28 -1.62
C ALA A 34 12.59 -9.55 -2.63
N TYR A 35 13.24 -8.90 -3.58
CA TYR A 35 12.57 -8.13 -4.61
C TYR A 35 13.19 -8.38 -5.97
N ARG A 36 12.36 -8.17 -7.00
CA ARG A 36 12.75 -8.10 -8.39
C ARG A 36 12.19 -6.83 -9.00
N ILE A 37 13.03 -6.11 -9.72
CA ILE A 37 12.68 -4.93 -10.51
C ILE A 37 12.95 -5.30 -11.96
N GLU A 38 11.94 -5.17 -12.79
CA GLU A 38 12.05 -5.34 -14.24
C GLU A 38 11.60 -4.07 -14.94
N ASP A 39 12.38 -3.61 -15.91
CA ASP A 39 11.98 -2.55 -16.82
C ASP A 39 11.42 -3.20 -18.09
N SER A 40 10.11 -3.12 -18.28
CA SER A 40 9.43 -3.71 -19.44
C SER A 40 9.78 -3.02 -20.76
N ALA A 41 10.28 -1.78 -20.74
CA ALA A 41 10.67 -1.06 -21.94
C ALA A 41 12.05 -1.50 -22.46
N THR A 42 12.97 -1.82 -21.55
CA THR A 42 14.36 -2.18 -21.88
C THR A 42 14.67 -3.66 -21.70
N GLY A 43 13.82 -4.41 -20.99
CA GLY A 43 14.03 -5.80 -20.60
C GLY A 43 15.08 -5.99 -19.50
N GLN A 44 15.54 -4.93 -18.85
CA GLN A 44 16.52 -5.03 -17.77
C GLN A 44 15.87 -5.56 -16.49
N VAL A 45 16.62 -6.40 -15.76
CA VAL A 45 16.16 -7.02 -14.52
C VAL A 45 17.21 -6.87 -13.43
N LEU A 46 16.77 -6.52 -12.23
CA LEU A 46 17.54 -6.52 -10.99
C LEU A 46 16.81 -7.35 -9.93
N GLU A 47 17.54 -8.18 -9.20
CA GLU A 47 17.03 -8.84 -8.01
C GLU A 47 17.87 -8.46 -6.79
N GLY A 48 17.20 -8.24 -5.66
CA GLY A 48 17.83 -7.90 -4.38
C GLY A 48 17.16 -8.60 -3.21
N ARG A 49 17.85 -8.63 -2.06
CA ARG A 49 17.42 -9.36 -0.85
C ARG A 49 17.60 -8.54 0.42
N ASP A 50 17.74 -7.24 0.25
CA ASP A 50 18.10 -6.23 1.25
C ASP A 50 16.90 -5.38 1.70
N LEU A 51 15.68 -5.77 1.32
CA LEU A 51 14.46 -5.07 1.73
C LEU A 51 14.07 -5.50 3.15
N PHE A 52 14.30 -4.61 4.12
CA PHE A 52 13.93 -4.80 5.52
C PHE A 52 12.72 -3.93 5.86
N THR A 53 11.64 -4.56 6.31
CA THR A 53 10.35 -3.88 6.47
C THR A 53 10.01 -3.58 7.94
N GLY A 54 10.79 -4.10 8.89
CA GLY A 54 10.62 -3.78 10.30
C GLY A 54 11.27 -4.79 11.25
N VAL A 55 11.18 -4.49 12.56
CA VAL A 55 11.54 -5.36 13.68
C VAL A 55 10.26 -5.85 14.34
N GLY A 56 10.16 -7.16 14.62
CA GLY A 56 9.04 -7.72 15.39
C GLY A 56 7.88 -8.23 14.53
N ALA A 57 6.77 -7.49 14.44
CA ALA A 57 5.54 -7.98 13.81
C ALA A 57 5.72 -8.24 12.30
N ALA A 58 5.07 -9.29 11.79
CA ALA A 58 5.12 -9.63 10.38
C ALA A 58 4.52 -8.49 9.54
N VAL A 59 5.32 -7.99 8.60
CA VAL A 59 4.90 -6.94 7.67
C VAL A 59 4.19 -7.57 6.48
N THR A 60 3.19 -6.89 5.91
CA THR A 60 2.49 -7.38 4.72
C THR A 60 3.34 -7.19 3.46
N PRO A 61 3.19 -8.05 2.44
CA PRO A 61 3.83 -7.84 1.14
C PRO A 61 3.51 -6.47 0.52
N ASP A 62 2.31 -5.94 0.70
CA ASP A 62 1.93 -4.59 0.24
C ASP A 62 2.73 -3.49 0.92
N ARG A 63 3.06 -3.65 2.20
CA ARG A 63 3.93 -2.70 2.89
C ARG A 63 5.37 -2.81 2.36
N ALA A 64 5.87 -4.01 2.12
CA ALA A 64 7.18 -4.21 1.48
C ALA A 64 7.25 -3.57 0.09
N MET A 65 6.19 -3.72 -0.71
CA MET A 65 6.09 -3.11 -2.04
C MET A 65 6.18 -1.58 -1.97
N ARG A 66 5.55 -0.96 -0.97
CA ARG A 66 5.58 0.49 -0.77
C ARG A 66 6.93 0.99 -0.29
N ASP A 67 7.57 0.26 0.62
CA ASP A 67 8.93 0.58 1.04
C ASP A 67 9.90 0.48 -0.17
N LEU A 68 9.77 -0.54 -1.02
CA LEU A 68 10.53 -0.65 -2.27
C LEU A 68 10.28 0.53 -3.22
N ALA A 69 9.01 0.91 -3.42
CA ALA A 69 8.65 2.06 -4.25
C ALA A 69 9.27 3.36 -3.72
N ALA A 70 9.24 3.58 -2.40
CA ALA A 70 9.86 4.75 -1.77
C ALA A 70 11.39 4.78 -1.99
N TYR A 71 12.08 3.65 -1.87
CA TYR A 71 13.52 3.57 -2.16
C TYR A 71 13.84 3.86 -3.63
N LEU A 72 13.01 3.38 -4.55
CA LEU A 72 13.17 3.68 -5.99
C LEU A 72 12.93 5.16 -6.28
N SER A 73 11.90 5.77 -5.70
CA SER A 73 11.66 7.22 -5.83
C SER A 73 12.88 8.02 -5.37
N ALA A 74 13.45 7.70 -4.20
CA ALA A 74 14.65 8.36 -3.68
C ALA A 74 15.87 8.19 -4.60
N ALA A 75 16.03 7.02 -5.23
CA ALA A 75 17.08 6.78 -6.21
C ALA A 75 16.87 7.58 -7.51
N GLY A 76 15.62 7.71 -7.96
CA GLY A 76 15.23 8.55 -9.09
C GLY A 76 15.50 10.04 -8.84
N ASP A 77 15.18 10.53 -7.63
CA ASP A 77 15.46 11.90 -7.21
C ASP A 77 16.96 12.19 -7.14
N ALA A 78 17.75 11.26 -6.56
CA ALA A 78 19.19 11.39 -6.56
C ALA A 78 19.78 11.41 -7.98
N ARG A 79 19.21 10.63 -8.91
CA ARG A 79 19.62 10.65 -10.31
C ARG A 79 19.31 11.99 -10.97
N GLN A 80 18.12 12.54 -10.74
CA GLN A 80 17.74 13.87 -11.25
C GLN A 80 18.67 14.95 -10.67
N TYR A 81 18.92 14.90 -9.36
CA TYR A 81 19.84 15.83 -8.69
C TYR A 81 21.25 15.80 -9.29
N ALA A 82 21.79 14.62 -9.60
CA ALA A 82 23.11 14.48 -10.22
C ALA A 82 23.16 15.09 -11.65
N ILE A 83 22.04 15.05 -12.39
CA ILE A 83 21.91 15.70 -13.70
C ILE A 83 21.90 17.23 -13.53
N ASP A 84 21.12 17.72 -12.57
CA ASP A 84 20.95 19.16 -12.33
C ASP A 84 22.17 19.80 -11.65
N ASN A 85 22.98 19.00 -10.95
CA ASN A 85 24.13 19.45 -10.16
C ASN A 85 25.40 18.67 -10.56
N PRO A 86 25.97 18.94 -11.76
CA PRO A 86 27.18 18.26 -12.21
C PRO A 86 28.34 18.53 -11.23
N GLY A 87 28.88 17.45 -10.64
CA GLY A 87 29.94 17.50 -9.63
C GLY A 87 29.48 17.36 -8.18
N GLY A 88 28.16 17.38 -7.94
CA GLY A 88 27.57 16.99 -6.65
C GLY A 88 27.54 15.48 -6.46
N ARG A 89 27.56 15.03 -5.20
CA ARG A 89 27.31 13.63 -4.83
C ARG A 89 25.99 13.55 -4.03
N PRO A 90 24.91 13.02 -4.61
CA PRO A 90 23.67 12.86 -3.88
C PRO A 90 23.78 11.76 -2.81
N GLU A 91 23.03 11.88 -1.72
CA GLU A 91 23.11 10.95 -0.57
C GLU A 91 22.65 9.53 -0.92
N HIS A 92 21.79 9.38 -1.93
CA HIS A 92 21.28 8.09 -2.40
C HIS A 92 21.99 7.59 -3.67
N GLU A 93 23.14 8.20 -4.03
CA GLU A 93 23.98 7.72 -5.11
C GLU A 93 24.46 6.28 -4.83
N GLY A 94 24.22 5.37 -5.78
CA GLY A 94 24.69 3.98 -5.69
C GLY A 94 23.84 3.02 -4.86
N LEU A 95 22.67 3.44 -4.35
CA LEU A 95 21.70 2.51 -3.74
C LEU A 95 21.21 1.45 -4.74
N PHE A 96 21.00 1.87 -5.99
CA PHE A 96 20.67 1.00 -7.09
C PHE A 96 21.63 1.23 -8.27
N PRO A 97 21.76 0.24 -9.18
CA PRO A 97 22.45 0.43 -10.45
C PRO A 97 21.93 1.66 -11.20
N VAL A 98 22.81 2.30 -11.98
CA VAL A 98 22.48 3.55 -12.71
C VAL A 98 21.23 3.41 -13.57
N TRP A 99 21.04 2.27 -14.24
CA TRP A 99 19.87 2.05 -15.08
C TRP A 99 18.58 2.02 -14.25
N THR A 100 18.60 1.45 -13.05
CA THR A 100 17.44 1.36 -12.17
C THR A 100 17.08 2.73 -11.64
N ALA A 101 18.07 3.54 -11.25
CA ALA A 101 17.85 4.92 -10.83
C ALA A 101 17.32 5.79 -11.98
N GLU A 102 17.80 5.58 -13.21
CA GLU A 102 17.30 6.26 -14.40
C GLU A 102 15.86 5.87 -14.73
N ALA A 103 15.53 4.57 -14.69
CA ALA A 103 14.17 4.08 -14.91
C ALA A 103 13.21 4.57 -13.81
N ALA A 104 13.67 4.61 -12.55
CA ALA A 104 12.89 5.17 -11.45
C ALA A 104 12.60 6.66 -11.65
N ARG A 105 13.59 7.45 -12.08
CA ARG A 105 13.42 8.87 -12.44
C ARG A 105 12.37 9.06 -13.54
N GLN A 106 12.35 8.19 -14.54
CA GLN A 106 11.37 8.25 -15.64
C GLN A 106 9.94 7.85 -15.21
N ASN A 107 9.81 7.12 -14.11
CA ASN A 107 8.53 6.61 -13.58
C ASN A 107 8.19 7.20 -12.20
N ALA A 108 8.75 8.37 -11.86
CA ALA A 108 8.68 8.95 -10.52
C ALA A 108 7.24 9.16 -10.02
N ASP A 109 6.35 9.68 -10.86
CA ASP A 109 4.93 9.89 -10.47
C ASP A 109 4.24 8.57 -10.10
N ALA A 110 4.47 7.51 -10.88
CA ALA A 110 3.87 6.20 -10.64
C ALA A 110 4.44 5.54 -9.36
N LEU A 111 5.74 5.71 -9.11
CA LEU A 111 6.38 5.21 -7.89
C LEU A 111 5.91 5.96 -6.64
N THR A 112 5.75 7.28 -6.72
CA THR A 112 5.20 8.09 -5.63
C THR A 112 3.78 7.67 -5.29
N LEU A 113 2.89 7.53 -6.29
CA LEU A 113 1.53 7.07 -6.06
C LEU A 113 1.50 5.68 -5.41
N LEU A 114 2.37 4.77 -5.85
CA LEU A 114 2.48 3.44 -5.26
C LEU A 114 2.98 3.50 -3.82
N ALA A 115 4.01 4.31 -3.52
CA ALA A 115 4.56 4.46 -2.17
C ALA A 115 3.56 5.08 -1.18
N GLU A 116 2.74 6.02 -1.65
CA GLU A 116 1.71 6.71 -0.87
C GLU A 116 0.41 5.89 -0.70
N GLU A 117 0.26 4.78 -1.44
CA GLU A 117 -0.95 3.97 -1.38
C GLU A 117 -1.14 3.42 0.05
N GLU A 118 -2.00 4.05 0.84
CA GLU A 118 -2.40 3.47 2.11
C GLU A 118 -3.24 2.22 1.79
N PRO A 119 -3.00 1.06 2.45
CA PRO A 119 -3.99 0.00 2.42
C PRO A 119 -5.30 0.63 2.86
N PRO A 120 -6.46 0.21 2.33
CA PRO A 120 -7.73 0.75 2.77
C PRO A 120 -7.80 0.62 4.30
N ALA A 121 -7.55 1.73 4.98
CA ALA A 121 -7.42 1.78 6.42
C ALA A 121 -8.82 1.64 6.97
N ASP A 122 -9.25 0.38 7.15
CA ASP A 122 -10.49 -0.02 7.83
C ASP A 122 -11.57 1.05 7.67
N ARG A 123 -11.84 1.44 6.40
CA ARG A 123 -12.71 2.58 6.12
C ARG A 123 -14.04 2.09 6.65
N PRO A 124 -14.59 2.65 7.75
CA PRO A 124 -15.92 2.26 8.15
C PRO A 124 -16.77 2.47 6.90
N PRO A 125 -17.57 1.47 6.48
CA PRO A 125 -18.33 1.54 5.24
C PRO A 125 -18.96 2.92 5.19
N PRO A 126 -18.89 3.64 4.05
CA PRO A 126 -19.52 4.96 3.97
C PRO A 126 -20.91 4.73 4.53
N ARG A 127 -21.22 5.33 5.69
CA ARG A 127 -22.52 5.14 6.34
C ARG A 127 -23.48 5.36 5.20
N SER A 128 -24.16 4.30 4.78
CA SER A 128 -25.18 4.40 3.74
C SER A 128 -25.95 5.61 4.18
N ARG A 129 -25.92 6.65 3.34
CA ARG A 129 -26.71 7.84 3.60
C ARG A 129 -28.12 7.26 3.54
N THR A 130 -28.61 6.82 4.70
CA THR A 130 -29.94 6.31 4.88
C THR A 130 -30.77 7.35 4.19
N ALA A 131 -31.52 6.90 3.18
CA ALA A 131 -32.39 7.73 2.38
C ALA A 131 -33.03 8.79 3.28
N PRO A 132 -33.23 10.04 2.80
CA PRO A 132 -33.88 11.04 3.63
C PRO A 132 -35.15 10.40 4.19
N GLU A 133 -35.15 10.11 5.49
CA GLU A 133 -36.31 9.54 6.15
C GLU A 133 -37.34 10.65 6.19
N SER A 134 -38.13 10.68 5.13
CA SER A 134 -39.45 11.25 5.07
C SER A 134 -40.26 10.64 6.20
N SER A 135 -40.27 11.28 7.38
CA SER A 135 -41.37 11.25 8.36
C SER A 135 -40.92 11.87 9.69
N TRP A 136 -40.96 13.21 9.78
CA TRP A 136 -40.98 13.91 11.08
C TRP A 136 -42.15 14.90 11.22
N PHE A 137 -42.99 14.98 10.18
CA PHE A 137 -44.29 15.65 10.20
C PHE A 137 -45.40 14.60 10.27
N ASP A 138 -45.50 13.87 11.38
CA ASP A 138 -46.78 13.35 11.83
C ASP A 138 -46.91 13.61 13.33
N ARG A 139 -47.41 14.81 13.63
CA ARG A 139 -47.92 15.15 14.96
C ARG A 139 -49.38 14.74 15.02
N SER A 140 -49.66 13.81 15.94
CA SER A 140 -50.86 13.73 16.76
C SER A 140 -52.23 13.77 16.07
N ALA A 141 -52.84 12.59 15.92
CA ALA A 141 -54.25 12.40 16.22
C ALA A 141 -54.45 11.05 16.93
N GLY A 142 -54.94 11.12 18.17
CA GLY A 142 -55.05 9.98 19.07
C GLY A 142 -56.09 8.94 18.66
N GLY A 143 -55.97 7.74 19.23
CA GLY A 143 -57.02 6.74 19.11
C GLY A 143 -56.60 5.33 19.49
N TRP A 144 -56.29 5.08 20.77
CA TRP A 144 -56.28 3.71 21.31
C TRP A 144 -56.96 3.70 22.68
N VAL A 145 -58.18 3.18 22.71
CA VAL A 145 -58.87 2.78 23.94
C VAL A 145 -59.05 1.26 23.84
N SER A 146 -58.41 0.52 24.73
CA SER A 146 -58.68 -0.89 24.98
C SER A 146 -59.17 -1.02 26.41
N GLY A 147 -60.30 -1.71 26.61
CA GLY A 147 -60.85 -1.90 27.96
C GLY A 147 -62.17 -2.68 27.97
N THR A 148 -62.16 -3.94 27.55
CA THR A 148 -63.22 -4.90 27.84
C THR A 148 -63.02 -5.56 29.21
N ARG A 149 -64.00 -5.42 30.11
CA ARG A 149 -64.45 -6.28 31.24
C ARG A 149 -65.23 -5.35 32.19
N GLY A 150 -66.54 -5.49 32.36
CA GLY A 150 -67.23 -6.63 32.95
C GLY A 150 -67.44 -6.38 34.45
N ARG A 151 -68.62 -5.88 34.86
CA ARG A 151 -69.10 -6.01 36.24
C ARG A 151 -70.63 -5.91 36.32
N SER A 152 -71.21 -6.95 36.92
CA SER A 152 -72.60 -7.06 37.35
C SER A 152 -72.94 -6.06 38.46
N LEU A 153 -74.18 -5.56 38.45
CA LEU A 153 -75.21 -5.78 39.46
C LEU A 153 -76.56 -5.30 38.89
#